data_AF-A0A927RWQ2-F1
#
_entry.id   AF-A0A927RWQ2-F1
#
_cell.length_a   1.000
_cell.length_b   1.000
_cell.length_c   1.000
_cell.angle_alpha   90.00
_cell.angle_beta   90.00
_cell.angle_gamma   90.00
#
_symmetry.space_group_name_H-M   'P 1'
#
loop_
_entity.id
_entity.type
_entity.pdbx_description
1 polymer ?
#
loop_
_entity_poly.entity_id
_entity_poly.type
_entity_poly.pdbx_seq_one_letter_code
_entity_poly.pdbx_strand_id
1 'polypeptide(L)'
;MCNARGEETVNKQEFLKKLKKKLSVLPRKEREERISFYREMIDDGIEEGFTEEEAVVKVGDINDVASRIITDFLSAKEAEKNTLIKRKRSPWEIVLLALGFPLWGSLLIAAFAVAVSLYAVVCSLVIALWAVFAAFVVCAPFGILMGIIALFENGYLGFALIGGGILCAGVSIFLFFASISAMKGVLKVLKKSMTGKKNYLYKKGAI
;
A
#
# COMPACT_ATOMS: atom_id res chain seq x y z
N MET A 1 -38.90 62.05 24.22
CA MET A 1 -38.25 61.69 25.50
C MET A 1 -36.95 60.97 25.14
N CYS A 2 -35.80 61.49 25.58
CA CYS A 2 -34.48 60.98 25.21
C CYS A 2 -34.08 59.74 26.03
N ASN A 3 -33.49 58.72 25.39
CA ASN A 3 -32.73 57.65 26.05
C ASN A 3 -31.34 57.55 25.41
N ALA A 4 -30.28 57.53 26.22
CA ALA A 4 -28.89 57.83 25.85
C ALA A 4 -28.03 56.60 25.47
N ARG A 5 -28.66 55.55 24.94
CA ARG A 5 -28.00 54.44 24.23
C ARG A 5 -28.93 54.06 23.08
N GLY A 6 -28.44 54.16 21.85
CA GLY A 6 -29.22 53.92 20.62
C GLY A 6 -29.61 52.45 20.44
N GLU A 7 -30.47 51.95 21.31
CA GLU A 7 -31.16 50.68 21.13
C GLU A 7 -32.26 50.92 20.09
N GLU A 8 -31.97 50.59 18.82
CA GLU A 8 -33.02 50.33 17.83
C GLU A 8 -33.99 49.32 18.46
N THR A 9 -35.30 49.61 18.48
CA THR A 9 -36.32 48.62 18.86
C THR A 9 -36.31 47.52 17.80
N VAL A 10 -35.46 46.52 17.99
CA VAL A 10 -35.28 45.45 17.02
C VAL A 10 -36.44 44.48 17.18
N ASN A 11 -37.38 44.52 16.23
CA ASN A 11 -38.43 43.50 16.12
C ASN A 11 -37.76 42.11 15.93
N LYS A 12 -38.40 41.05 16.42
CA LYS A 12 -37.97 39.64 16.27
C LYS A 12 -37.41 39.32 14.87
N GLN A 13 -38.11 39.72 13.81
CA GLN A 13 -37.71 39.47 12.41
C GLN A 13 -36.34 40.09 12.09
N GLU A 14 -36.11 41.31 12.57
CA GLU A 14 -34.91 42.06 12.33
C GLU A 14 -33.71 41.51 13.11
N PHE A 15 -33.95 41.09 14.36
CA PHE A 15 -32.94 40.45 15.20
C PHE A 15 -32.42 39.16 14.56
N LEU A 16 -33.34 38.26 14.16
CA LEU A 16 -32.99 36.99 13.52
C LEU A 16 -32.28 37.20 12.17
N LYS A 17 -32.67 38.23 11.41
CA LYS A 17 -32.01 38.58 10.14
C LYS A 17 -30.58 39.07 10.36
N LYS A 18 -30.36 39.96 11.33
CA LYS A 18 -29.03 40.46 11.71
C LYS A 18 -28.17 39.32 12.28
N LEU A 19 -28.73 38.42 13.08
CA LEU A 19 -28.03 37.27 13.66
C LEU A 19 -27.60 36.29 12.56
N LYS A 20 -28.49 35.98 11.61
CA LYS A 20 -28.20 35.13 10.46
C LYS A 20 -27.06 35.68 9.61
N LYS A 21 -26.96 37.01 9.45
CA LYS A 21 -25.87 37.66 8.72
C LYS A 21 -24.53 37.51 9.45
N LYS A 22 -24.51 37.68 10.78
CA LYS A 22 -23.31 37.50 11.60
C LYS A 22 -22.83 36.05 11.64
N LEU A 23 -23.74 35.09 11.66
CA LEU A 23 -23.43 33.65 11.63
C LEU A 23 -23.12 33.11 10.21
N SER A 24 -22.83 33.99 9.24
CA SER A 24 -22.49 33.59 7.86
C SER A 24 -21.22 32.75 7.75
N VAL A 25 -20.34 32.81 8.76
CA VAL A 25 -19.12 31.99 8.87
C VAL A 25 -19.41 30.51 9.14
N LEU A 26 -20.56 30.19 9.75
CA LEU A 26 -20.95 28.81 10.06
C LEU A 26 -21.54 28.10 8.82
N PRO A 27 -21.42 26.76 8.72
CA PRO A 27 -22.12 25.96 7.72
C PRO A 27 -23.63 26.22 7.77
N ARG A 28 -24.29 26.14 6.60
CA ARG A 28 -25.72 26.48 6.46
C ARG A 28 -26.62 25.73 7.45
N LYS A 29 -26.36 24.43 7.67
CA LYS A 29 -27.13 23.58 8.58
C LYS A 29 -27.04 24.08 10.03
N GLU A 30 -25.81 24.24 10.55
CA GLU A 30 -25.56 24.73 11.92
C GLU A 30 -26.15 26.13 12.11
N ARG A 31 -26.00 27.00 11.11
CA ARG A 31 -26.55 28.36 11.15
C ARG A 31 -28.08 28.34 11.27
N GLU A 32 -28.77 27.54 10.46
CA GLU A 32 -30.24 27.45 10.48
C GLU A 32 -30.75 26.90 11.82
N GLU A 33 -30.05 25.91 12.38
CA GLU A 33 -30.35 25.33 13.68
C GLU A 33 -30.21 26.35 14.81
N ARG A 34 -29.10 27.10 14.86
CA ARG A 34 -28.90 28.17 15.85
C ARG A 34 -29.96 29.26 15.70
N ILE A 35 -30.31 29.66 14.48
CA ILE A 35 -31.36 30.67 14.24
C ILE A 35 -32.73 30.16 14.66
N SER A 36 -33.03 28.87 14.49
CA SER A 36 -34.28 28.27 14.96
C SER A 36 -34.36 28.28 16.48
N PHE A 37 -33.27 27.92 17.17
CA PHE A 37 -33.20 27.94 18.62
C PHE A 37 -33.50 29.32 19.21
N TYR A 38 -32.86 30.38 18.69
CA TYR A 38 -33.14 31.74 19.17
C TYR A 38 -34.52 32.25 18.76
N ARG A 39 -35.11 31.73 17.68
CA ARG A 39 -36.49 32.04 17.30
C ARG A 39 -37.47 31.49 18.34
N GLU A 40 -37.30 30.22 18.70
CA GLU A 40 -38.12 29.54 19.71
C GLU A 40 -37.99 30.24 21.07
N MET A 41 -36.77 30.58 21.48
CA MET A 41 -36.54 31.31 22.74
C MET A 41 -37.21 32.69 22.79
N ILE A 42 -37.33 33.39 21.65
CA ILE A 42 -38.07 34.66 21.57
C ILE A 42 -39.58 34.39 21.58
N ASP A 43 -40.04 33.34 20.91
CA ASP A 43 -41.44 32.93 20.88
C ASP A 43 -41.95 32.55 22.27
N ASP A 44 -41.17 31.78 23.03
CA ASP A 44 -41.47 31.43 24.42
C ASP A 44 -41.64 32.69 25.28
N GLY A 45 -40.76 33.68 25.08
CA GLY A 45 -40.88 34.97 25.77
C GLY A 45 -42.19 35.71 25.42
N ILE A 46 -42.62 35.65 24.16
CA ILE A 46 -43.89 36.26 23.75
C ILE A 46 -45.08 35.51 24.37
N GLU A 47 -45.03 34.19 24.42
CA GLU A 47 -46.06 33.34 25.05
C GLU A 47 -46.16 33.55 26.57
N GLU A 48 -45.04 33.85 27.24
CA GLU A 48 -44.99 34.26 28.64
C GLU A 48 -45.55 35.67 28.91
N GLY A 49 -45.93 36.41 27.85
CA GLY A 49 -46.58 37.71 27.94
C GLY A 49 -45.64 38.91 27.79
N PHE A 50 -44.37 38.71 27.39
CA PHE A 50 -43.45 39.81 27.05
C PHE A 50 -43.76 40.36 25.66
N THR A 51 -43.51 41.64 25.43
CA THR A 51 -43.58 42.17 24.06
C THR A 51 -42.41 41.63 23.23
N GLU A 52 -42.50 41.66 21.89
CA GLU A 52 -41.44 41.14 21.01
C GLU A 52 -40.09 41.82 21.31
N GLU A 53 -40.10 43.11 21.62
CA GLU A 53 -38.92 43.89 21.96
C GLU A 53 -38.32 43.46 23.30
N GLU A 54 -39.15 43.24 24.32
CA GLU A 54 -38.71 42.78 25.65
C GLU A 54 -38.12 41.37 25.58
N ALA A 55 -38.73 40.48 24.79
CA ALA A 55 -38.22 39.13 24.55
C ALA A 55 -36.85 39.16 23.85
N VAL A 56 -36.65 40.04 22.86
CA VAL A 56 -35.36 40.23 22.18
C VAL A 56 -34.29 40.81 23.13
N VAL A 57 -34.66 41.75 24.00
CA VAL A 57 -33.74 42.31 25.00
C VAL A 57 -33.28 41.23 26.00
N LYS A 58 -34.17 40.31 26.40
CA LYS A 58 -33.82 39.17 27.27
C LYS A 58 -32.84 38.20 26.65
N VAL A 59 -32.88 38.01 25.33
CA VAL A 59 -31.93 37.17 24.59
C VAL A 59 -30.50 37.73 24.68
N GLY A 60 -30.38 39.05 24.80
CA GLY A 60 -29.12 39.76 24.94
C GLY A 60 -28.63 40.40 23.64
N ASP A 61 -27.45 41.02 23.71
CA ASP A 61 -26.88 41.74 22.56
C ASP A 61 -26.50 40.79 21.42
N ILE A 62 -26.84 41.20 20.21
CA ILE A 62 -26.65 40.41 19.00
C ILE A 62 -25.18 40.11 18.68
N ASN A 63 -24.25 40.98 19.08
CA ASN A 63 -22.82 40.77 18.90
C ASN A 63 -22.31 39.71 19.87
N ASP A 64 -22.75 39.77 21.13
CA ASP A 64 -22.35 38.83 22.17
C ASP A 64 -22.88 37.43 21.85
N VAL A 65 -24.16 37.33 21.48
CA VAL A 65 -24.80 36.08 21.06
C VAL A 65 -24.06 35.47 19.86
N ALA A 66 -23.81 36.25 18.81
CA ALA A 66 -23.10 35.76 17.63
C ALA A 66 -21.66 35.31 17.95
N SER A 67 -20.93 36.08 18.77
CA SER A 67 -19.54 35.78 19.12
C SER A 67 -19.42 34.50 19.96
N ARG A 68 -20.35 34.28 20.89
CA ARG A 68 -20.41 33.03 21.68
C ARG A 68 -20.63 31.82 20.78
N ILE A 69 -21.63 31.87 19.89
CA ILE A 69 -21.93 30.78 18.96
C ILE A 69 -20.73 30.45 18.05
N ILE A 70 -20.04 31.47 17.52
CA ILE A 70 -18.86 31.28 16.67
C ILE A 70 -17.71 30.66 17.47
N THR A 71 -17.47 31.14 18.69
CA THR A 71 -16.39 30.64 19.56
C THR A 71 -16.62 29.18 19.97
N ASP A 72 -17.87 28.82 20.31
CA ASP A 72 -18.26 27.45 20.64
C ASP A 72 -18.11 26.52 19.43
N PHE A 73 -18.50 26.98 18.24
CA PHE A 73 -18.33 26.20 17.00
C PHE A 73 -16.85 25.98 16.65
N LEU A 74 -16.01 27.01 16.77
CA LEU A 74 -14.58 26.91 16.48
C LEU A 74 -13.86 26.01 17.49
N SER A 75 -14.16 26.14 18.78
CA SER A 75 -13.57 25.30 19.82
C SER A 75 -13.98 23.84 19.70
N ALA A 76 -15.25 23.55 19.37
CA ALA A 76 -15.71 22.20 19.07
C ALA A 76 -14.99 21.59 17.86
N LYS A 77 -14.80 22.38 16.79
CA LYS A 77 -14.07 21.95 15.59
C LYS A 77 -12.58 21.73 15.86
N GLU A 78 -11.97 22.56 16.71
CA GLU A 78 -10.58 22.39 17.16
C GLU A 78 -10.42 21.13 18.00
N ALA A 79 -11.36 20.84 18.90
CA ALA A 79 -11.40 19.61 19.68
C ALA A 79 -11.60 18.37 18.80
N GLU A 80 -12.48 18.44 17.80
CA GLU A 80 -12.65 17.37 16.81
C GLU A 80 -11.36 17.13 16.01
N LYS A 81 -10.73 18.20 15.50
CA LYS A 81 -9.45 18.08 14.78
C LYS A 81 -8.36 17.47 15.66
N ASN A 82 -8.25 17.90 16.91
CA ASN A 82 -7.28 17.36 17.87
C ASN A 82 -7.57 15.91 18.27
N THR A 83 -8.83 15.49 18.36
CA THR A 83 -9.22 14.10 18.66
C THR A 83 -9.05 13.17 17.47
N LEU A 84 -9.25 13.65 16.24
CA LEU A 84 -8.93 12.92 15.02
C LEU A 84 -7.41 12.71 14.88
N ILE A 85 -6.60 13.72 15.21
CA ILE A 85 -5.14 13.61 15.25
C ILE A 85 -4.67 12.76 16.46
N LYS A 86 -5.35 12.85 17.61
CA LYS A 86 -5.15 11.99 18.79
C LYS A 86 -5.97 10.70 18.74
N ARG A 87 -6.31 10.18 17.56
CA ARG A 87 -6.76 8.78 17.45
C ARG A 87 -5.56 7.91 17.85
N LYS A 88 -5.48 7.63 19.16
CA LYS A 88 -4.42 6.93 19.87
C LYS A 88 -4.23 5.55 19.26
N ARG A 89 -3.43 5.46 18.19
CA ARG A 89 -2.67 4.26 17.91
C ARG A 89 -1.80 4.06 19.13
N SER A 90 -2.04 2.96 19.83
CA SER A 90 -1.35 2.66 21.07
C SER A 90 0.16 2.73 20.79
N PRO A 91 0.99 3.36 21.65
CA PRO A 91 2.44 3.46 21.42
C PRO A 91 3.09 2.11 21.13
N TRP A 92 2.51 1.04 21.69
CA TRP A 92 2.91 -0.33 21.42
C TRP A 92 2.77 -0.74 19.94
N GLU A 93 1.72 -0.29 19.22
CA GLU A 93 1.56 -0.60 17.79
C GLU A 93 2.63 0.11 16.96
N ILE A 94 2.96 1.36 17.31
CA ILE A 94 4.00 2.14 16.61
C ILE A 94 5.38 1.55 16.90
N VAL A 95 5.65 1.10 18.13
CA VAL A 95 6.89 0.41 18.49
C VAL A 95 6.98 -0.95 17.80
N LEU A 96 5.89 -1.72 17.75
CA LEU A 96 5.84 -3.01 17.05
C LEU A 96 6.01 -2.84 15.53
N LEU A 97 5.49 -1.75 14.97
CA LEU A 97 5.66 -1.41 13.55
C LEU A 97 7.06 -0.84 13.26
N ALA A 98 7.65 -0.09 14.19
CA ALA A 98 9.00 0.47 14.07
C ALA A 98 10.11 -0.57 14.27
N LEU A 99 9.90 -1.60 15.11
CA LEU A 99 10.74 -2.82 15.15
C LEU A 99 10.38 -3.80 14.03
N GLY A 100 9.12 -3.80 13.58
CA GLY A 100 8.68 -4.57 12.42
C GLY A 100 9.33 -4.09 11.12
N PHE A 101 9.47 -2.79 10.92
CA PHE A 101 10.04 -2.21 9.71
C PHE A 101 11.47 -2.71 9.37
N PRO A 102 12.45 -2.73 10.32
CA PRO A 102 13.76 -3.31 10.07
C PRO A 102 13.71 -4.84 9.92
N LEU A 103 12.78 -5.53 10.59
CA LEU A 103 12.58 -6.98 10.45
C LEU A 103 12.07 -7.36 9.05
N TRP A 104 11.13 -6.59 8.49
CA TRP A 104 10.62 -6.84 7.15
C TRP A 104 11.69 -6.57 6.08
N GLY A 105 12.53 -5.55 6.28
CA GLY A 105 13.69 -5.30 5.44
C GLY A 105 14.68 -6.46 5.44
N SER A 106 15.08 -6.92 6.63
CA SER A 106 15.99 -8.07 6.78
C SER A 106 15.40 -9.36 6.21
N LEU A 107 14.11 -9.61 6.44
CA LEU A 107 13.40 -10.79 5.93
C LEU A 107 13.29 -10.79 4.40
N LEU A 108 13.03 -9.63 3.79
CA LEU A 108 12.99 -9.50 2.33
C LEU A 108 14.37 -9.78 1.71
N ILE A 109 15.42 -9.25 2.33
CA ILE A 109 16.81 -9.46 1.89
C ILE A 109 17.19 -10.94 2.03
N ALA A 110 16.84 -11.58 3.15
CA ALA A 110 17.07 -13.01 3.36
C ALA A 110 16.33 -13.87 2.33
N ALA A 111 15.04 -13.57 2.08
CA ALA A 111 14.26 -14.29 1.08
C ALA A 111 14.84 -14.11 -0.34
N PHE A 112 15.31 -12.92 -0.68
CA PHE A 112 15.97 -12.66 -1.95
C PHE A 112 17.30 -13.42 -2.05
N ALA A 113 18.10 -13.45 -0.99
CA ALA A 113 19.36 -14.19 -0.94
C ALA A 113 19.12 -15.70 -1.14
N VAL A 114 18.08 -16.26 -0.52
CA VAL A 114 17.69 -17.68 -0.71
C VAL A 114 17.24 -17.94 -2.15
N ALA A 115 16.44 -17.04 -2.74
CA ALA A 115 16.03 -17.18 -4.14
C ALA A 115 17.23 -17.13 -5.11
N VAL A 116 18.18 -16.23 -4.86
CA VAL A 116 19.41 -16.11 -5.66
C VAL A 116 20.30 -17.34 -5.47
N SER A 117 20.44 -17.87 -4.25
CA SER A 117 21.24 -19.08 -4.02
C SER A 117 20.64 -20.30 -4.71
N LEU A 118 19.32 -20.49 -4.64
CA LEU A 118 18.60 -21.53 -5.40
C LEU A 118 18.81 -21.37 -6.91
N TYR A 119 18.74 -20.14 -7.42
CA TYR A 119 19.01 -19.87 -8.83
C TYR A 119 20.45 -20.20 -9.22
N ALA A 120 21.42 -19.82 -8.39
CA ALA A 120 22.83 -20.11 -8.61
C ALA A 120 23.12 -21.62 -8.62
N VAL A 121 22.48 -22.40 -7.74
CA VAL A 121 22.58 -23.87 -7.72
C VAL A 121 22.03 -24.46 -9.02
N VAL A 122 20.88 -23.98 -9.51
CA VAL A 122 20.33 -24.45 -10.80
C VAL A 122 21.28 -24.11 -11.95
N CYS A 123 21.85 -22.90 -11.96
CA CYS A 123 22.83 -22.50 -12.97
C CYS A 123 24.12 -23.35 -12.91
N SER A 124 24.66 -23.61 -11.71
CA SER A 124 25.88 -24.40 -11.56
C SER A 124 25.65 -25.86 -12.00
N LEU A 125 24.48 -26.43 -11.73
CA LEU A 125 24.09 -27.75 -12.23
C LEU A 125 24.04 -27.77 -13.77
N VAL A 126 23.47 -26.75 -14.40
CA VAL A 126 23.44 -26.66 -15.87
C VAL A 126 24.86 -26.56 -16.43
N ILE A 127 25.74 -25.74 -15.83
CA ILE A 127 27.13 -25.60 -16.26
C ILE A 127 27.90 -26.91 -16.07
N ALA A 128 27.73 -27.59 -14.94
CA ALA A 128 28.35 -28.88 -14.67
C ALA A 128 27.90 -29.94 -15.69
N LEU A 129 26.61 -29.97 -16.03
CA LEU A 129 26.08 -30.85 -17.07
C LEU A 129 26.73 -30.57 -18.44
N TRP A 130 26.92 -29.30 -18.80
CA TRP A 130 27.64 -28.92 -20.02
C TRP A 130 29.11 -29.34 -19.99
N ALA A 131 29.79 -29.20 -18.85
CA ALA A 131 31.18 -29.64 -18.68
C ALA A 131 31.32 -31.16 -18.83
N VAL A 132 30.39 -31.92 -18.23
CA VAL A 132 30.33 -33.38 -18.37
C VAL A 132 30.07 -33.78 -19.84
N PHE A 133 29.15 -33.09 -20.51
CA PHE A 133 28.89 -33.31 -21.93
C PHE A 133 30.14 -33.04 -22.78
N ALA A 134 30.84 -31.92 -22.55
CA ALA A 134 32.08 -31.59 -23.24
C ALA A 134 33.17 -32.66 -23.00
N ALA A 135 33.31 -33.14 -21.76
CA ALA A 135 34.24 -34.21 -21.43
C ALA A 135 33.92 -35.51 -22.18
N PHE A 136 32.64 -35.89 -22.28
CA PHE A 136 32.24 -37.08 -23.04
C PHE A 136 32.43 -36.93 -24.55
N VAL A 137 32.17 -35.75 -25.12
CA VAL A 137 32.44 -35.48 -26.55
C VAL A 137 33.92 -35.64 -26.88
N VAL A 138 34.82 -35.30 -25.96
CA VAL A 138 36.27 -35.47 -26.15
C VAL A 138 36.71 -36.90 -25.84
N CYS A 139 36.17 -37.53 -24.80
CA CYS A 139 36.55 -38.86 -24.34
C CYS A 139 36.05 -39.97 -25.27
N ALA A 140 34.85 -39.86 -25.83
CA ALA A 140 34.27 -40.88 -26.71
C ALA A 140 35.14 -41.19 -27.96
N PRO A 141 35.57 -40.22 -28.79
CA PRO A 141 36.41 -40.52 -29.95
C PRO A 141 37.80 -41.03 -29.54
N PHE A 142 38.36 -40.55 -28.44
CA PHE A 142 39.65 -41.01 -27.93
C PHE A 142 39.58 -42.46 -27.41
N GLY A 143 38.51 -42.81 -26.68
CA GLY A 143 38.27 -44.16 -26.17
C GLY A 143 38.00 -45.17 -27.28
N ILE A 144 37.30 -44.77 -28.34
CA ILE A 144 37.09 -45.61 -29.53
C ILE A 144 38.43 -45.85 -30.25
N LEU A 145 39.24 -44.81 -30.43
CA LEU A 145 40.54 -44.94 -31.10
C LEU A 145 41.51 -45.84 -30.30
N MET A 146 41.62 -45.63 -28.99
CA MET A 146 42.42 -46.49 -28.11
C MET A 146 41.86 -47.92 -28.01
N GLY A 147 40.53 -48.09 -28.04
CA GLY A 147 39.89 -49.40 -28.05
C GLY A 147 40.18 -50.22 -29.31
N ILE A 148 40.27 -49.56 -30.48
CA ILE A 148 40.65 -50.21 -31.74
C ILE A 148 42.12 -50.67 -31.71
N ILE A 149 43.01 -49.88 -31.12
CA ILE A 149 44.42 -50.26 -30.96
C ILE A 149 44.53 -51.44 -29.96
N ALA A 150 43.80 -51.36 -28.84
CA ALA A 150 43.80 -52.40 -27.81
C ALA A 150 43.20 -53.74 -28.27
N LEU A 151 42.33 -53.75 -29.30
CA LEU A 151 41.82 -54.98 -29.91
C LEU A 151 42.94 -55.88 -30.46
N PHE A 152 44.06 -55.29 -30.90
CA PHE A 152 45.20 -56.03 -31.44
C PHE A 152 46.08 -56.67 -30.37
N GLU A 153 46.03 -56.18 -29.13
CA GLU A 153 46.81 -56.73 -28.01
C GLU A 153 45.96 -57.62 -27.10
N ASN A 154 44.75 -57.17 -26.75
CA ASN A 154 43.86 -57.81 -25.81
C ASN A 154 42.40 -57.60 -26.24
N GLY A 155 41.84 -58.57 -26.97
CA GLY A 155 40.49 -58.46 -27.54
C GLY A 155 39.40 -58.10 -26.52
N TYR A 156 39.49 -58.62 -25.29
CA TYR A 156 38.53 -58.32 -24.22
C TYR A 156 38.56 -56.85 -23.76
N LEU A 157 39.76 -56.23 -23.66
CA LEU A 157 39.90 -54.81 -23.32
C LEU A 157 39.35 -53.92 -24.42
N GLY A 158 39.59 -54.28 -25.69
CA GLY A 158 39.09 -53.55 -26.84
C GLY A 158 37.55 -53.50 -26.90
N PHE A 159 36.87 -54.64 -26.74
CA PHE A 159 35.41 -54.67 -26.68
C PHE A 159 34.83 -53.93 -25.47
N ALA A 160 35.49 -54.03 -24.30
CA ALA A 160 35.06 -53.31 -23.10
C ALA A 160 35.16 -51.78 -23.26
N LEU A 161 36.24 -51.28 -23.87
CA LEU A 161 36.45 -49.84 -24.13
C LEU A 161 35.45 -49.28 -25.15
N ILE A 162 35.18 -50.01 -26.24
CA ILE A 162 34.20 -49.61 -27.25
C ILE A 162 32.78 -49.61 -26.68
N GLY A 163 32.43 -50.65 -25.90
CA GLY A 163 31.14 -50.72 -25.20
C GLY A 163 30.96 -49.61 -24.18
N GLY A 164 32.00 -49.30 -23.40
CA GLY A 164 32.00 -48.18 -22.46
C GLY A 164 31.81 -46.83 -23.14
N GLY A 165 32.45 -46.61 -24.29
CA GLY A 165 32.27 -45.40 -25.10
C GLY A 165 30.83 -45.20 -25.60
N ILE A 166 30.17 -46.27 -26.04
CA ILE A 166 28.76 -46.24 -26.50
C ILE A 166 27.79 -45.96 -25.34
N LEU A 167 28.01 -46.58 -24.17
CA LEU A 167 27.19 -46.31 -22.99
C LEU A 167 27.32 -44.86 -22.52
N CYS A 168 28.54 -44.31 -22.53
CA CYS A 168 28.78 -42.89 -22.24
C CYS A 168 28.07 -41.95 -23.22
N ALA A 169 28.07 -42.27 -24.51
CA ALA A 169 27.37 -41.48 -25.52
C ALA A 169 25.85 -41.49 -25.27
N GLY A 170 25.29 -42.64 -24.89
CA GLY A 170 23.88 -42.79 -24.55
C GLY A 170 23.46 -41.94 -23.34
N VAL A 171 24.24 -41.95 -22.26
CA VAL A 171 23.98 -41.12 -21.06
C VAL A 171 24.08 -39.63 -21.39
N SER A 172 24.99 -39.24 -22.27
CA SER A 172 25.19 -37.85 -22.70
C SER A 172 23.94 -37.27 -23.39
N ILE A 173 23.29 -38.05 -24.25
CA ILE A 173 22.05 -37.64 -24.96
C ILE A 173 20.88 -37.45 -23.98
N PHE A 174 20.78 -38.32 -22.98
CA PHE A 174 19.72 -38.21 -21.95
C PHE A 174 19.89 -36.95 -21.10
N LEU A 175 21.13 -36.62 -20.71
CA LEU A 175 21.45 -35.40 -19.97
C LEU A 175 21.23 -34.12 -20.79
N PHE A 176 21.43 -34.19 -22.11
CA PHE A 176 21.13 -33.07 -23.02
C PHE A 176 19.64 -32.71 -23.03
N PHE A 177 18.75 -33.71 -23.03
CA PHE A 177 17.30 -33.44 -23.01
C PHE A 177 16.84 -32.88 -21.65
N ALA A 178 17.41 -33.39 -20.55
CA ALA A 178 17.13 -32.89 -19.21
C ALA A 178 17.55 -31.42 -19.04
N SER A 179 18.71 -31.03 -19.58
CA SER A 179 19.22 -29.65 -19.48
C SER A 179 18.38 -28.65 -20.28
N ILE A 180 17.86 -29.03 -21.46
CA ILE A 180 16.90 -28.19 -22.22
C ILE A 180 15.62 -27.95 -21.42
N SER A 181 15.13 -28.96 -20.70
CA SER A 181 13.94 -28.81 -19.85
C SER A 181 14.18 -27.82 -18.69
N ALA A 182 15.33 -27.94 -18.02
CA ALA A 182 15.75 -27.01 -16.98
C ALA A 182 15.88 -25.57 -17.50
N MET A 183 16.46 -25.38 -18.69
CA MET A 183 16.62 -24.06 -19.32
C MET A 183 15.26 -23.42 -19.67
N LYS A 184 14.30 -24.20 -20.18
CA LYS A 184 12.93 -23.74 -20.41
C LYS A 184 12.23 -23.35 -19.10
N GLY A 185 12.48 -24.08 -18.01
CA GLY A 185 11.99 -23.76 -16.67
C GLY A 185 12.48 -22.39 -16.19
N VAL A 186 13.78 -22.15 -16.28
CA VAL A 186 14.42 -20.87 -15.93
C VAL A 186 13.87 -19.71 -16.77
N LEU A 187 13.78 -19.88 -18.09
CA LEU A 187 13.24 -18.85 -18.99
C LEU A 187 11.76 -18.54 -18.73
N LYS A 188 10.96 -19.53 -18.31
CA LYS A 188 9.55 -19.34 -17.96
C LYS A 188 9.39 -18.48 -16.70
N VAL A 189 10.24 -18.69 -15.69
CA VAL A 189 10.25 -17.88 -14.47
C VAL A 189 10.66 -16.43 -14.78
N LEU A 190 11.70 -16.24 -15.60
CA LEU A 190 12.15 -14.93 -16.08
C LEU A 190 11.06 -14.19 -16.86
N LYS A 191 10.41 -14.86 -17.82
CA LYS A 191 9.30 -14.27 -18.57
C LYS A 191 8.12 -13.91 -17.66
N LYS A 192 7.75 -14.77 -16.70
CA LYS A 192 6.67 -14.49 -15.74
C LYS A 192 6.95 -13.24 -14.91
N SER A 193 8.20 -13.02 -14.51
CA SER A 193 8.64 -11.83 -13.78
C SER A 193 8.54 -10.55 -14.64
N MET A 194 8.87 -10.62 -15.94
CA MET A 194 8.73 -9.49 -16.87
C MET A 194 7.28 -9.15 -17.24
N THR A 195 6.43 -10.15 -17.49
CA THR A 195 5.04 -9.92 -17.86
C THR A 195 4.23 -9.36 -16.68
N GLY A 196 4.57 -9.72 -15.44
CA GLY A 196 3.98 -9.14 -14.24
C GLY A 196 4.17 -7.62 -14.14
N LYS A 197 5.34 -7.11 -14.53
CA LYS A 197 5.61 -5.65 -14.58
C LYS A 197 4.80 -4.95 -15.68
N LYS A 198 4.64 -5.57 -16.85
CA LYS A 198 3.84 -5.01 -17.96
C LYS A 198 2.35 -4.86 -17.60
N ASN A 199 1.75 -5.86 -16.94
CA ASN A 199 0.37 -5.75 -16.47
C ASN A 199 0.19 -4.69 -15.38
N TYR A 200 1.19 -4.48 -14.53
CA TYR A 200 1.15 -3.42 -13.52
C TYR A 200 1.22 -2.02 -14.14
N LEU A 201 2.07 -1.83 -15.15
CA LEU A 201 2.18 -0.55 -15.85
C LEU A 201 0.96 -0.26 -16.73
N TYR A 202 0.37 -1.27 -17.38
CA TYR A 202 -0.87 -1.10 -18.14
C TYR A 202 -2.04 -0.67 -17.23
N LYS A 203 -2.14 -1.24 -16.03
CA LYS A 203 -3.19 -0.88 -15.06
C LYS A 203 -2.99 0.50 -14.42
N LYS A 204 -1.75 1.00 -14.37
CA LYS A 204 -1.41 2.31 -13.80
C LYS A 204 -1.46 3.46 -14.82
N GLY A 205 -1.28 3.16 -16.12
CA GLY A 205 -1.45 4.13 -17.21
C GLY A 205 -2.88 4.22 -17.77
N ALA A 206 -3.80 3.37 -17.29
CA ALA A 206 -5.21 3.38 -17.64
C ALA A 206 -6.12 4.04 -16.56
N ILE A 207 -5.52 4.77 -15.61
CA ILE A 207 -6.20 5.56 -14.58
C ILE A 207 -5.81 7.02 -14.78
#